data_AF-A0A9W7TUW0-F1
#
_entry.id   AF-A0A9W7TUW0-F1
#
_cell.length_a   1.000
_cell.length_b   1.000
_cell.length_c   1.000
_cell.angle_alpha   90.00
_cell.angle_beta   90.00
_cell.angle_gamma   90.00
#
_symmetry.space_group_name_H-M   'P 1'
#
loop_
_entity.id
_entity.type
_entity.pdbx_description
1 polymer ?
#
loop_
_entity_poly.entity_id
_entity_poly.type
_entity_poly.pdbx_seq_one_letter_code
_entity_poly.pdbx_strand_id
1 'polypeptide(L)'
;MADNLSWYEPRYQELKRVVTAEFTDADVTGFVGRQGSFEIEINGQLIFSKFETSGFPYEDDIMHAIQRASDGQPVEKITKSQPPCVWCGILIRPLLFTSPAGLLDINDYRNSKVKVTELKQNIGAKFPDAEVSGFVGRRGSFEVVINEHLVFSKLETGGFPYDEDIMEAIHKAKDGKPEKIARYRKDCIIL
;
A
#
# COMPACT_ATOMS: atom_id res chain seq x y z
N MET A 1 -17.94 -6.09 -25.01
CA MET A 1 -16.98 -6.71 -24.08
C MET A 1 -16.01 -5.60 -23.72
N ALA A 2 -16.06 -5.11 -22.48
CA ALA A 2 -15.51 -3.80 -22.17
C ALA A 2 -14.95 -3.76 -20.74
N ASP A 3 -13.77 -3.14 -20.62
CA ASP A 3 -13.36 -2.29 -19.50
C ASP A 3 -13.13 -2.96 -18.13
N ASN A 4 -12.34 -4.04 -18.11
CA ASN A 4 -11.70 -4.49 -16.87
C ASN A 4 -10.52 -3.54 -16.52
N LEU A 5 -10.86 -2.35 -16.01
CA LEU A 5 -9.94 -1.26 -15.67
C LEU A 5 -8.86 -1.70 -14.68
N SER A 6 -7.67 -2.01 -15.20
CA SER A 6 -6.46 -2.14 -14.39
C SER A 6 -6.16 -0.78 -13.75
N TRP A 7 -6.18 -0.71 -12.41
CA TRP A 7 -5.82 0.49 -11.63
C TRP A 7 -4.39 1.00 -11.91
N TYR A 8 -3.58 0.21 -12.61
CA TYR A 8 -2.21 0.54 -12.98
C TYR A 8 -2.08 1.03 -14.43
N GLU A 9 -3.14 0.94 -15.25
CA GLU A 9 -3.15 1.37 -16.65
C GLU A 9 -2.69 2.82 -16.84
N PRO A 10 -3.18 3.83 -16.08
CA PRO A 10 -2.70 5.21 -16.25
C PRO A 10 -1.20 5.38 -15.95
N ARG A 11 -0.67 4.53 -15.06
CA ARG A 11 0.74 4.57 -14.64
C ARG A 11 1.66 3.90 -15.65
N TYR A 12 1.17 2.83 -16.30
CA TYR A 12 1.83 2.23 -17.46
C TYR A 12 1.83 3.18 -18.65
N GLN A 13 0.71 3.83 -18.96
CA GLN A 13 0.60 4.77 -20.09
C GLN A 13 1.52 5.98 -19.91
N GLU A 14 1.61 6.55 -18.71
CA GLU A 14 2.53 7.67 -18.47
C GLU A 14 4.01 7.25 -18.55
N LEU A 15 4.39 6.12 -17.94
CA LEU A 15 5.74 5.58 -18.08
C LEU A 15 6.09 5.30 -19.55
N LYS A 16 5.16 4.70 -20.30
CA LYS A 16 5.32 4.48 -21.74
C LYS A 16 5.51 5.79 -22.50
N ARG A 17 4.71 6.82 -22.20
CA ARG A 17 4.81 8.15 -22.82
C ARG A 17 6.19 8.78 -22.58
N VAL A 18 6.69 8.72 -21.35
CA VAL A 18 8.02 9.26 -20.98
C VAL A 18 9.13 8.47 -21.68
N VAL A 19 9.11 7.14 -21.61
CA VAL A 19 10.14 6.29 -22.24
C VAL A 19 10.17 6.46 -23.76
N THR A 20 9.02 6.49 -24.44
CA THR A 20 8.97 6.69 -25.90
C THR A 20 9.32 8.12 -26.36
N ALA A 21 9.33 9.09 -25.45
CA ALA A 21 9.76 10.46 -25.75
C ALA A 21 11.28 10.65 -25.65
N GLU A 22 11.92 9.99 -24.67
CA GLU A 22 13.39 10.02 -24.48
C GLU A 22 14.11 8.99 -25.35
N PHE A 23 13.52 7.79 -25.51
CA PHE A 23 14.11 6.66 -26.25
C PHE A 23 13.22 6.30 -27.45
N THR A 24 13.43 6.98 -28.58
CA THR A 24 12.65 6.75 -29.83
C THR A 24 12.74 5.34 -30.37
N ASP A 25 13.84 4.64 -30.05
CA ASP A 25 14.15 3.31 -30.57
C ASP A 25 13.63 2.19 -29.64
N ALA A 26 13.01 2.54 -28.50
CA ALA A 26 12.49 1.60 -27.51
C ALA A 26 11.05 1.15 -27.83
N ASP A 27 10.85 -0.15 -28.08
CA ASP A 27 9.51 -0.75 -28.21
C ASP A 27 8.92 -1.05 -26.82
N VAL A 28 8.06 -0.15 -26.33
CA VAL A 28 7.39 -0.30 -25.04
C VAL A 28 6.05 -1.02 -25.20
N THR A 29 6.03 -2.32 -24.95
CA THR A 29 4.80 -3.12 -24.87
C THR A 29 4.32 -3.30 -23.43
N GLY A 30 3.10 -3.82 -23.24
CA GLY A 30 2.51 -4.01 -21.92
C GLY A 30 1.23 -4.84 -22.01
N PHE A 31 0.97 -5.64 -20.96
CA PHE A 31 -0.20 -6.51 -20.88
C PHE A 31 -0.72 -6.57 -19.44
N VAL A 32 -2.01 -6.90 -19.28
CA VAL A 32 -2.60 -7.08 -17.96
C VAL A 32 -2.18 -8.44 -17.39
N GLY A 33 -1.21 -8.41 -16.47
CA GLY A 33 -0.72 -9.58 -15.74
C GLY A 33 -1.63 -10.00 -14.58
N ARG A 34 -1.04 -10.66 -13.57
CA ARG A 34 -1.75 -11.10 -12.35
C ARG A 34 -2.31 -9.89 -11.59
N GLN A 35 -3.54 -10.00 -11.09
CA GLN A 35 -4.16 -8.95 -10.27
C GLN A 35 -3.21 -8.49 -9.14
N GLY A 36 -2.86 -7.20 -9.16
CA GLY A 36 -2.01 -6.57 -8.14
C GLY A 36 -0.52 -6.54 -8.46
N SER A 37 -0.03 -7.24 -9.50
CA SER A 37 1.36 -7.16 -9.96
C SER A 37 1.64 -5.87 -10.71
N PHE A 38 2.89 -5.42 -10.65
CA PHE A 38 3.44 -4.37 -11.51
C PHE A 38 4.91 -4.73 -11.71
N GLU A 39 5.23 -5.16 -12.91
CA GLU A 39 6.46 -5.88 -13.24
C GLU A 39 7.03 -5.26 -14.51
N ILE A 40 8.34 -5.04 -14.53
CA ILE A 40 9.05 -4.38 -15.63
C ILE A 40 10.17 -5.30 -16.08
N GLU A 41 10.13 -5.63 -17.37
CA GLU A 41 11.18 -6.36 -18.07
C GLU A 41 11.86 -5.43 -19.07
N ILE A 42 13.19 -5.49 -19.14
CA ILE A 42 13.97 -4.83 -20.20
C ILE A 42 14.77 -5.92 -20.90
N ASN A 43 14.68 -5.96 -22.24
CA ASN A 43 15.36 -6.97 -23.08
C ASN A 43 15.12 -8.43 -22.63
N GLY A 44 13.92 -8.73 -22.10
CA GLY A 44 13.54 -10.06 -21.60
C GLY A 44 14.06 -10.41 -20.19
N GLN A 45 14.68 -9.45 -19.49
CA GLN A 45 15.11 -9.61 -18.10
C GLN A 45 14.19 -8.84 -17.15
N LEU A 46 13.60 -9.53 -16.17
CA LEU A 46 12.81 -8.92 -15.10
C LEU A 46 13.69 -8.06 -14.18
N ILE A 47 13.62 -6.74 -14.34
CA ILE A 47 14.40 -5.77 -13.56
C ILE A 47 13.66 -5.30 -12.30
N PHE A 48 12.33 -5.38 -12.26
CA PHE A 48 11.53 -4.96 -11.10
C PHE A 48 10.26 -5.79 -10.96
N SER A 49 9.96 -6.26 -9.75
CA SER A 49 8.62 -6.75 -9.39
C SER A 49 8.12 -6.09 -8.11
N LYS A 50 6.93 -5.50 -8.21
CA LYS A 50 6.16 -4.97 -7.09
C LYS A 50 5.82 -6.01 -6.02
N PHE A 51 5.84 -7.31 -6.33
CA PHE A 51 5.65 -8.35 -5.31
C PHE A 51 6.89 -8.56 -4.45
N GLU A 52 8.09 -8.33 -5.00
CA GLU A 52 9.36 -8.46 -4.28
C GLU A 52 9.67 -7.21 -3.45
N THR A 53 9.41 -6.03 -4.00
CA THR A 53 9.70 -4.74 -3.35
C THR A 53 8.52 -4.19 -2.53
N SER A 54 7.33 -4.77 -2.65
CA SER A 54 6.04 -4.33 -2.06
C SER A 54 5.49 -2.96 -2.51
N GLY A 55 6.31 -2.12 -3.14
CA GLY A 55 5.98 -0.78 -3.63
C GLY A 55 5.93 -0.62 -5.16
N PHE A 56 5.88 0.61 -5.63
CA PHE A 56 6.11 0.95 -7.04
C PHE A 56 7.55 1.43 -7.24
N PRO A 57 8.15 1.32 -8.43
CA PRO A 57 9.47 1.87 -8.66
C PRO A 57 9.44 3.41 -8.62
N TYR A 58 10.60 4.03 -8.46
CA TYR A 58 10.77 5.44 -8.82
C TYR A 58 10.99 5.54 -10.32
N GLU A 59 10.47 6.60 -10.96
CA GLU A 59 10.60 6.82 -12.40
C GLU A 59 12.09 6.91 -12.81
N ASP A 60 12.88 7.69 -12.05
CA ASP A 60 14.33 7.83 -12.21
C ASP A 60 15.08 6.48 -12.22
N ASP A 61 14.71 5.54 -11.34
CA ASP A 61 15.34 4.22 -11.29
C ASP A 61 15.02 3.40 -12.57
N ILE A 62 13.83 3.57 -13.16
CA ILE A 62 13.46 2.94 -14.44
C ILE A 62 14.21 3.60 -15.60
N MET A 63 14.23 4.93 -15.66
CA MET A 63 14.92 5.67 -16.73
C MET A 63 16.42 5.38 -16.74
N HIS A 64 17.07 5.29 -15.57
CA HIS A 64 18.47 4.85 -15.47
C HIS A 64 18.69 3.37 -15.85
N ALA A 65 17.70 2.49 -15.70
CA ALA A 65 17.81 1.12 -16.18
C ALA A 65 17.68 1.02 -17.70
N ILE A 66 16.78 1.82 -18.30
CA ILE A 66 16.59 1.91 -19.75
C ILE A 66 17.82 2.55 -20.42
N GLN A 67 18.36 3.63 -19.86
CA GLN A 67 19.60 4.24 -20.37
C GLN A 67 20.75 3.24 -20.39
N ARG A 68 20.98 2.50 -19.30
CA ARG A 68 22.02 1.46 -19.24
C ARG A 68 21.79 0.37 -20.29
N ALA A 69 20.55 -0.05 -20.51
CA ALA A 69 20.22 -1.01 -21.57
C ALA A 69 20.52 -0.46 -22.97
N SER A 70 20.21 0.81 -23.23
CA SER A 70 20.51 1.52 -24.47
C SER A 70 22.01 1.68 -24.70
N ASP A 71 22.80 1.88 -23.65
CA ASP A 71 24.26 1.95 -23.68
C ASP A 71 24.93 0.56 -23.83
N GLY A 72 24.14 -0.53 -23.92
CA GLY A 72 24.64 -1.91 -24.00
C GLY A 72 25.22 -2.45 -22.68
N GLN A 73 24.94 -1.79 -21.55
CA GLN A 73 25.38 -2.21 -20.22
C GLN A 73 24.42 -3.25 -19.62
N PRO A 74 24.89 -4.11 -18.69
CA PRO A 74 24.02 -5.05 -17.99
C PRO A 74 22.97 -4.31 -17.15
N VAL A 75 21.70 -4.69 -17.29
CA VAL A 75 20.62 -4.15 -16.45
C VAL A 75 20.58 -4.85 -15.10
N GLU A 76 20.59 -4.05 -14.04
CA GLU A 76 20.53 -4.51 -12.66
C GLU A 76 19.09 -4.53 -12.13
N LYS A 77 18.85 -5.39 -11.14
CA LYS A 77 17.55 -5.50 -10.50
C LYS A 77 17.30 -4.33 -9.54
N ILE A 78 16.21 -3.61 -9.75
CA ILE A 78 15.79 -2.48 -8.95
C ILE A 78 15.14 -2.99 -7.66
N THR A 79 15.83 -2.82 -6.55
CA THR A 79 15.36 -3.20 -5.20
C THR A 79 14.72 -2.05 -4.44
N LYS A 80 14.97 -0.80 -4.87
CA LYS A 80 14.29 0.37 -4.35
C LYS A 80 12.84 0.40 -4.83
N SER A 81 11.95 0.85 -3.97
CA SER A 81 10.60 1.22 -4.34
C SER A 81 10.13 2.39 -3.48
N GLN A 82 9.11 3.09 -3.96
CA GLN A 82 8.24 3.89 -3.12
C GLN A 82 7.77 3.02 -1.94
N PRO A 83 7.56 3.58 -0.73
CA PRO A 83 7.01 2.82 0.37
C PRO A 83 5.75 2.05 -0.08
N PRO A 84 5.48 0.86 0.48
CA PRO A 84 4.32 0.06 0.10
C PRO A 84 3.08 0.95 0.08
N CYS A 85 2.20 0.81 -0.91
CA CYS A 85 1.03 1.68 -0.99
C CYS A 85 0.14 1.48 0.26
N VAL A 86 0.32 2.41 1.22
CA VAL A 86 -0.35 2.51 2.53
C VAL A 86 -1.49 3.53 2.52
N TRP A 87 -1.95 3.94 1.34
CA TRP A 87 -3.37 3.76 1.08
C TRP A 87 -3.54 2.24 0.91
N CYS A 88 -3.76 1.47 1.99
CA CYS A 88 -5.09 1.26 2.60
C CYS A 88 -5.12 0.70 4.07
N GLY A 89 -5.74 1.39 5.05
CA GLY A 89 -5.71 1.03 6.48
C GLY A 89 -6.63 1.85 7.41
N ILE A 90 -6.22 2.03 8.67
CA ILE A 90 -6.85 2.88 9.71
C ILE A 90 -5.83 3.94 10.13
N LEU A 91 -6.18 5.24 10.08
CA LEU A 91 -5.37 6.31 10.68
C LEU A 91 -5.91 6.65 12.07
N ILE A 92 -5.00 6.74 13.04
CA ILE A 92 -5.26 7.30 14.37
C ILE A 92 -4.39 8.55 14.55
N ARG A 93 -5.02 9.69 14.82
CA ARG A 93 -4.35 11.00 14.97
C ARG A 93 -4.79 11.74 16.24
N PRO A 94 -3.90 12.57 16.86
CA PRO A 94 -4.24 13.43 17.97
C PRO A 94 -4.86 14.75 17.50
N LEU A 95 -5.79 15.29 18.29
CA LEU A 95 -6.78 16.32 17.96
C LEU A 95 -6.26 17.75 17.65
N LEU A 96 -4.97 17.94 17.38
CA LEU A 96 -4.34 19.26 17.15
C LEU A 96 -4.40 19.77 15.70
N PHE A 97 -4.89 18.98 14.74
CA PHE A 97 -5.10 19.41 13.36
C PHE A 97 -6.54 19.17 12.92
N THR A 98 -7.39 20.16 13.14
CA THR A 98 -8.74 20.19 12.55
C THR A 98 -8.64 20.59 11.07
N SER A 99 -9.08 19.70 10.18
CA SER A 99 -9.32 20.04 8.76
C SER A 99 -10.74 19.63 8.37
N PRO A 100 -11.55 20.53 7.78
CA PRO A 100 -12.97 20.27 7.54
C PRO A 100 -13.24 19.61 6.18
N ALA A 101 -13.30 18.28 6.14
CA ALA A 101 -13.93 17.48 5.07
C ALA A 101 -14.35 16.11 5.66
N GLY A 102 -15.60 15.63 5.54
CA GLY A 102 -16.20 15.21 4.27
C GLY A 102 -15.86 13.73 4.02
N LEU A 103 -16.34 12.81 4.86
CA LEU A 103 -17.52 11.93 4.65
C LEU A 103 -17.30 10.77 3.65
N LEU A 104 -17.74 9.56 4.07
CA LEU A 104 -17.61 8.21 3.49
C LEU A 104 -17.57 8.02 1.95
N ASP A 105 -16.84 6.98 1.49
CA ASP A 105 -17.48 5.77 0.89
C ASP A 105 -16.65 4.47 1.03
N ILE A 106 -17.27 3.30 0.83
CA ILE A 106 -16.80 1.96 1.23
C ILE A 106 -17.08 0.88 0.15
N ASN A 107 -16.10 0.05 -0.23
CA ASN A 107 -16.32 -1.27 -0.86
C ASN A 107 -15.02 -2.11 -0.92
N ASP A 108 -14.99 -3.42 -0.67
CA ASP A 108 -15.62 -4.14 0.44
C ASP A 108 -14.69 -5.28 0.92
N TYR A 109 -14.84 -5.66 2.19
CA TYR A 109 -14.85 -7.06 2.60
C TYR A 109 -15.73 -7.16 3.84
N ARG A 110 -16.91 -7.80 3.76
CA ARG A 110 -17.96 -7.79 4.81
C ARG A 110 -17.44 -8.00 6.25
N ASN A 111 -16.46 -8.88 6.44
CA ASN A 111 -15.86 -9.18 7.75
C ASN A 111 -14.86 -8.13 8.27
N SER A 112 -14.34 -7.24 7.43
CA SER A 112 -13.46 -6.14 7.86
C SER A 112 -14.28 -4.95 8.39
N LYS A 113 -15.41 -4.62 7.74
CA LYS A 113 -16.26 -3.47 8.13
C LYS A 113 -16.77 -3.55 9.56
N VAL A 114 -17.17 -4.75 10.01
CA VAL A 114 -17.57 -5.00 11.41
C VAL A 114 -16.40 -4.73 12.36
N LYS A 115 -15.25 -5.40 12.15
CA LYS A 115 -14.03 -5.21 12.96
C LYS A 115 -13.55 -3.76 13.00
N VAL A 116 -13.57 -3.02 11.89
CA VAL A 116 -13.19 -1.59 11.85
C VAL A 116 -14.17 -0.73 12.65
N THR A 117 -15.47 -1.05 12.62
CA THR A 117 -16.50 -0.31 13.36
C THR A 117 -16.42 -0.57 14.86
N GLU A 118 -16.30 -1.84 15.26
CA GLU A 118 -16.07 -2.27 16.65
C GLU A 118 -14.78 -1.66 17.21
N LEU A 119 -13.67 -1.75 16.47
CA LEU A 119 -12.40 -1.17 16.85
C LEU A 119 -12.50 0.35 17.00
N LYS A 120 -13.18 1.05 16.09
CA LYS A 120 -13.41 2.50 16.20
C LYS A 120 -14.22 2.87 17.44
N GLN A 121 -15.25 2.09 17.79
CA GLN A 121 -16.02 2.28 19.03
C GLN A 121 -15.17 2.02 20.27
N ASN A 122 -14.41 0.91 20.29
CA ASN A 122 -13.53 0.52 21.39
C ASN A 122 -12.42 1.57 21.63
N ILE A 123 -11.85 2.14 20.57
CA ILE A 123 -10.85 3.20 20.67
C ILE A 123 -11.50 4.48 21.19
N GLY A 124 -12.61 4.95 20.59
CA GLY A 124 -13.29 6.17 21.02
C GLY A 124 -13.76 6.13 22.47
N ALA A 125 -14.14 4.95 22.98
CA ALA A 125 -14.51 4.75 24.38
C ALA A 125 -13.31 4.83 25.36
N LYS A 126 -12.12 4.38 24.96
CA LYS A 126 -10.89 4.41 25.79
C LYS A 126 -10.05 5.68 25.61
N PHE A 127 -10.17 6.31 24.44
CA PHE A 127 -9.36 7.43 23.99
C PHE A 127 -10.27 8.45 23.28
N PRO A 128 -11.05 9.25 24.03
CA PRO A 128 -11.96 10.23 23.44
C PRO A 128 -11.25 11.31 22.61
N ASP A 129 -9.97 11.57 22.90
CA ASP A 129 -9.11 12.53 22.17
C ASP A 129 -8.48 11.94 20.88
N ALA A 130 -8.74 10.67 20.56
CA ALA A 130 -8.18 10.00 19.39
C ALA A 130 -9.14 10.06 18.20
N GLU A 131 -8.72 10.72 17.12
CA GLU A 131 -9.44 10.66 15.86
C GLU A 131 -9.14 9.33 15.17
N VAL A 132 -10.18 8.53 14.90
CA VAL A 132 -10.07 7.25 14.19
C VAL A 132 -10.78 7.31 12.84
N SER A 133 -10.03 7.20 11.76
CA SER A 133 -10.55 7.05 10.40
C SER A 133 -10.15 5.70 9.81
N GLY A 134 -11.01 5.14 8.96
CA GLY A 134 -10.73 3.90 8.23
C GLY A 134 -10.98 4.12 6.75
N PHE A 135 -10.11 3.57 5.91
CA PHE A 135 -10.15 3.74 4.46
C PHE A 135 -10.01 2.39 3.75
N VAL A 136 -10.65 2.26 2.58
CA VAL A 136 -10.77 1.01 1.82
C VAL A 136 -9.40 0.39 1.51
N GLY A 137 -9.36 -0.96 1.57
CA GLY A 137 -8.23 -1.91 1.46
C GLY A 137 -7.61 -2.16 0.07
N ARG A 138 -6.31 -2.52 0.03
CA ARG A 138 -5.84 -3.50 -0.95
C ARG A 138 -6.57 -4.80 -0.60
N ARG A 139 -7.03 -5.58 -1.58
CA ARG A 139 -7.83 -6.78 -1.29
C ARG A 139 -7.08 -7.71 -0.32
N GLY A 140 -7.65 -7.92 0.86
CA GLY A 140 -7.07 -8.75 1.93
C GLY A 140 -6.15 -8.01 2.92
N SER A 141 -5.81 -6.74 2.70
CA SER A 141 -5.04 -5.94 3.67
C SER A 141 -5.87 -5.54 4.89
N PHE A 142 -5.17 -5.33 6.00
CA PHE A 142 -5.65 -4.67 7.20
C PHE A 142 -4.42 -4.03 7.82
N GLU A 143 -4.35 -2.70 7.81
CA GLU A 143 -3.15 -1.95 8.17
C GLU A 143 -3.54 -0.91 9.22
N VAL A 144 -2.77 -0.79 10.29
CA VAL A 144 -3.02 0.15 11.40
C VAL A 144 -1.89 1.16 11.44
N VAL A 145 -2.25 2.43 11.35
CA VAL A 145 -1.32 3.56 11.33
C VAL A 145 -1.67 4.49 12.50
N ILE A 146 -0.70 4.74 13.37
CA ILE A 146 -0.87 5.60 14.55
C ILE A 146 0.17 6.71 14.47
N ASN A 147 -0.25 7.97 14.55
CA ASN A 147 0.63 9.14 14.43
C ASN A 147 1.55 9.03 13.19
N GLU A 148 0.99 8.65 12.05
CA GLU A 148 1.68 8.45 10.76
C GLU A 148 2.66 7.25 10.68
N HIS A 149 2.79 6.46 11.76
CA HIS A 149 3.63 5.26 11.80
C HIS A 149 2.80 4.00 11.57
N LEU A 150 3.21 3.15 10.61
CA LEU A 150 2.60 1.84 10.36
C LEU A 150 2.96 0.86 11.49
N VAL A 151 2.04 0.67 12.45
CA VAL A 151 2.25 -0.22 13.61
C VAL A 151 1.85 -1.67 13.32
N PHE A 152 1.00 -1.93 12.33
CA PHE A 152 0.61 -3.28 11.95
C PHE A 152 0.26 -3.38 10.45
N SER A 153 0.65 -4.48 9.80
CA SER A 153 0.06 -4.91 8.52
C SER A 153 -0.24 -6.39 8.53
N LYS A 154 -1.47 -6.75 8.14
CA LYS A 154 -1.90 -8.12 7.88
C LYS A 154 -1.14 -8.76 6.72
N LEU A 155 -0.62 -7.97 5.78
CA LEU A 155 0.16 -8.50 4.66
C LEU A 155 1.57 -8.90 5.10
N GLU A 156 2.14 -8.21 6.11
CA GLU A 156 3.41 -8.60 6.74
C GLU A 156 3.23 -9.81 7.68
N THR A 157 2.16 -9.81 8.49
CA THR A 157 1.98 -10.78 9.59
C THR A 157 1.16 -12.02 9.21
N GLY A 158 0.36 -11.96 8.14
CA GLY A 158 -0.52 -13.04 7.72
C GLY A 158 -1.83 -13.18 8.51
N GLY A 159 -2.18 -12.24 9.39
CA GLY A 159 -3.37 -12.32 10.24
C GLY A 159 -3.95 -10.98 10.67
N PHE A 160 -4.94 -11.01 11.57
CA PHE A 160 -5.48 -9.81 12.23
C PHE A 160 -4.82 -9.64 13.61
N PRO A 161 -4.60 -8.41 14.10
CA PRO A 161 -4.06 -8.19 15.43
C PRO A 161 -5.13 -8.51 16.50
N TYR A 162 -4.72 -8.49 17.77
CA TYR A 162 -5.67 -8.42 18.88
C TYR A 162 -5.99 -6.96 19.20
N ASP A 163 -7.24 -6.70 19.60
CA ASP A 163 -7.70 -5.37 20.01
C ASP A 163 -6.83 -4.82 21.16
N GLU A 164 -6.43 -5.68 22.10
CA GLU A 164 -5.51 -5.37 23.21
C GLU A 164 -4.20 -4.75 22.72
N ASP A 165 -3.53 -5.37 21.74
CA ASP A 165 -2.24 -4.91 21.21
C ASP A 165 -2.40 -3.54 20.49
N ILE A 166 -3.55 -3.30 19.84
CA ILE A 166 -3.86 -1.99 19.24
C ILE A 166 -4.02 -0.93 20.34
N MET A 167 -4.74 -1.22 21.42
CA MET A 167 -4.93 -0.27 22.52
C MET A 167 -3.61 0.06 23.22
N GLU A 168 -2.73 -0.94 23.38
CA GLU A 168 -1.39 -0.74 23.92
C GLU A 168 -0.53 0.13 22.98
N ALA A 169 -0.58 -0.11 21.67
CA ALA A 169 0.13 0.71 20.68
C ALA A 169 -0.38 2.17 20.66
N ILE A 170 -1.69 2.40 20.82
CA ILE A 170 -2.28 3.75 20.95
C ILE A 170 -1.82 4.41 22.26
N HIS A 171 -1.75 3.66 23.36
CA HIS A 171 -1.27 4.17 24.65
C HIS A 171 0.19 4.62 24.55
N LYS A 172 1.09 3.74 24.08
CA LYS A 172 2.52 4.06 23.88
C LYS A 172 2.75 5.18 22.85
N ALA A 173 1.86 5.33 21.88
CA ALA A 173 1.91 6.44 20.93
C ALA A 173 1.57 7.81 21.56
N LYS A 174 0.82 7.86 22.68
CA LYS A 174 0.66 9.09 23.48
C LYS A 174 2.00 9.51 24.12
N ASP A 175 2.84 8.54 24.49
CA ASP A 175 4.20 8.76 25.02
C ASP A 175 5.27 8.96 23.90
N GLY A 176 4.83 9.11 22.65
CA GLY A 176 5.71 9.39 21.50
C GLY A 176 6.45 8.19 20.91
N LYS A 177 6.11 6.95 21.31
CA LYS A 177 6.73 5.72 20.78
C LYS A 177 5.69 4.69 20.31
N PRO A 178 5.14 4.83 19.09
CA PRO A 178 4.33 3.77 18.48
C PRO A 178 5.21 2.54 18.20
N GLU A 179 4.90 1.40 18.84
CA GLU A 179 5.60 0.12 18.63
C GLU A 179 4.90 -0.74 17.57
N LYS A 180 5.66 -1.58 16.84
CA LYS A 180 5.07 -2.56 15.91
C LYS A 180 4.40 -3.71 16.66
N ILE A 181 3.17 -4.00 16.29
CA ILE A 181 2.38 -5.13 16.81
C ILE A 181 2.81 -6.40 16.06
N ALA A 182 3.39 -7.36 16.78
CA ALA A 182 3.85 -8.64 16.22
C ALA A 182 2.85 -9.79 16.41
N ARG A 183 1.93 -9.68 17.38
CA ARG A 183 0.91 -10.70 17.67
C ARG A 183 -0.23 -10.63 16.66
N TYR A 184 -0.69 -11.78 16.20
CA TYR A 184 -1.83 -11.89 15.30
C TYR A 184 -2.58 -13.22 15.47
N ARG A 185 -3.85 -13.22 15.07
CA ARG A 185 -4.69 -14.41 14.88
C ARG A 185 -4.94 -14.64 13.40
N LYS A 186 -4.95 -15.92 12.98
CA LYS A 186 -5.15 -16.33 11.58
C LYS A 186 -6.61 -16.24 11.11
N ASP A 187 -7.54 -15.88 11.99
CA ASP A 187 -8.99 -15.95 11.79
C ASP A 187 -9.49 -15.06 10.64
N CYS A 188 -9.46 -15.63 9.44
CA CYS A 188 -10.29 -15.27 8.31
C CYS A 188 -11.37 -16.35 8.20
N ILE A 189 -12.58 -16.07 8.72
CA ILE A 189 -13.76 -16.80 8.22
C ILE A 189 -13.95 -16.34 6.78
N ILE A 190 -13.68 -17.24 5.85
CA ILE A 190 -14.02 -17.12 4.43
C ILE A 190 -15.25 -18.01 4.24
N LEU A 191 -16.35 -17.39 3.86
CA LEU A 191 -17.51 -18.00 3.21
C LEU A 191 -17.72 -17.26 1.89
#